data_AF-A0A7S3IR45-F1
#
_entry.id   AF-A0A7S3IR45-F1
#
_cell.length_a   1.000
_cell.length_b   1.000
_cell.length_c   1.000
_cell.angle_alpha   90.00
_cell.angle_beta   90.00
_cell.angle_gamma   90.00
#
_symmetry.space_group_name_H-M   'P 1'
#
loop_
_entity.id
_entity.type
_entity.pdbx_description
1 polymer ?
#
loop_
_entity_poly.entity_id
_entity_poly.type
_entity_poly.pdbx_seq_one_letter_code
_entity_poly.pdbx_strand_id
1 'polypeptide(L)'
;MDLVSKEAVPVYFFRFEDLLMNPERVLLEMFKFILAERDLSGTIIEKRIKDVLNQGNNYLYKPRQAGGGFHKHVDKVEKGQYQALMDNLEHYLHFFGYAKHETTPEVDASRLARGLNKFEFYDFNGGASKESVASYMDFEQLNAKMLDLRISLKQAGKIKTLTLNKDDVGFNMLVEKELAKFGALVDKISVRAATP
;
A
#
# COMPACT_ATOMS: atom_id res chain seq x y z
N MET A 1 3.64 0.63 -15.42
CA MET A 1 4.31 1.34 -14.30
C MET A 1 5.07 2.59 -14.75
N ASP A 2 5.50 2.64 -16.02
CA ASP A 2 6.05 3.82 -16.69
C ASP A 2 5.27 5.14 -16.53
N LEU A 3 3.94 5.08 -16.40
CA LEU A 3 3.14 6.27 -16.14
C LEU A 3 3.47 6.84 -14.75
N VAL A 4 3.48 6.01 -13.72
CA VAL A 4 3.71 6.42 -12.33
C VAL A 4 5.13 6.98 -12.12
N SER A 5 6.13 6.43 -12.79
CA SER A 5 7.51 6.93 -12.71
C SER A 5 7.71 8.27 -13.43
N LYS A 6 6.81 8.65 -14.33
CA LYS A 6 6.85 9.89 -15.12
C LYS A 6 5.84 10.95 -14.63
N GLU A 7 4.91 10.57 -13.76
CA GLU A 7 3.90 11.46 -13.20
C GLU A 7 4.48 12.41 -12.15
N ALA A 8 4.00 13.66 -12.14
CA ALA A 8 4.38 14.66 -11.13
C ALA A 8 3.72 14.41 -9.76
N VAL A 9 2.80 13.46 -9.67
CA VAL A 9 2.02 13.15 -8.47
C VAL A 9 2.61 11.91 -7.80
N PRO A 10 3.13 12.00 -6.57
CA PRO A 10 3.64 10.83 -5.86
C PRO A 10 2.54 9.80 -5.60
N VAL A 11 2.79 8.54 -5.96
CA VAL A 11 1.90 7.40 -5.70
C VAL A 11 2.54 6.45 -4.71
N TYR A 12 1.73 5.88 -3.82
CA TYR A 12 2.18 4.86 -2.87
C TYR A 12 1.32 3.60 -3.00
N PHE A 13 1.99 2.47 -3.11
CA PHE A 13 1.39 1.15 -3.19
C PHE A 13 1.52 0.41 -1.87
N PHE A 14 0.51 -0.35 -1.49
CA PHE A 14 0.63 -1.37 -0.45
C PHE A 14 -0.26 -2.55 -0.81
N ARG A 15 0.09 -3.73 -0.31
CA ARG A 15 -0.72 -4.92 -0.50
C ARG A 15 -1.70 -5.05 0.65
N PHE A 16 -2.92 -5.44 0.33
CA PHE A 16 -3.95 -5.66 1.34
C PHE A 16 -3.51 -6.74 2.33
N GLU A 17 -2.81 -7.76 1.85
CA GLU A 17 -2.34 -8.87 2.64
C GLU A 17 -1.28 -8.46 3.66
N ASP A 18 -0.39 -7.52 3.28
CA ASP A 18 0.58 -6.94 4.20
C ASP A 18 -0.10 -6.16 5.33
N LEU A 19 -1.17 -5.42 5.00
CA LEU A 19 -1.95 -4.66 5.98
C LEU A 19 -2.62 -5.60 6.99
N LEU A 20 -3.10 -6.76 6.56
CA LEU A 20 -3.71 -7.72 7.48
C LEU A 20 -2.69 -8.47 8.34
N MET A 21 -1.51 -8.79 7.80
CA MET A 21 -0.49 -9.56 8.52
C MET A 21 0.40 -8.70 9.42
N ASN A 22 0.70 -7.48 9.00
CA ASN A 22 1.55 -6.55 9.75
C ASN A 22 0.99 -5.11 9.64
N PRO A 23 -0.19 -4.86 10.23
CA PRO A 23 -0.87 -3.58 10.12
C PRO A 23 -0.04 -2.43 10.66
N GLU A 24 0.71 -2.63 11.75
CA GLU A 24 1.54 -1.59 12.34
C GLU A 24 2.58 -1.07 11.34
N ARG A 25 3.35 -1.97 10.72
CA ARG A 25 4.35 -1.61 9.71
C ARG A 25 3.71 -0.88 8.54
N VAL A 26 2.65 -1.44 7.96
CA VAL A 26 2.02 -0.87 6.76
C VAL A 26 1.43 0.50 7.05
N LEU A 27 0.75 0.67 8.18
CA LEU A 27 0.21 1.97 8.59
C LEU A 27 1.33 2.98 8.83
N LEU A 28 2.42 2.62 9.50
CA LEU A 28 3.56 3.52 9.68
C LEU A 28 4.16 3.98 8.34
N GLU A 29 4.37 3.07 7.39
CA GLU A 29 4.89 3.42 6.07
C GLU A 29 3.90 4.28 5.26
N MET A 30 2.59 3.98 5.35
CA MET A 30 1.55 4.83 4.75
C MET A 30 1.57 6.24 5.33
N PHE A 31 1.67 6.39 6.66
CA PHE A 31 1.70 7.71 7.30
C PHE A 31 3.01 8.47 7.04
N LYS A 32 4.17 7.78 6.97
CA LYS A 32 5.44 8.37 6.52
C LYS A 32 5.28 8.99 5.15
N PHE A 33 4.66 8.25 4.23
CA PHE A 33 4.33 8.76 2.91
C PHE A 33 3.36 9.94 2.99
N ILE A 34 2.21 9.82 3.68
CA ILE A 34 1.20 10.87 3.76
C ILE A 34 1.77 12.19 4.31
N LEU A 35 2.55 12.10 5.37
CA LEU A 35 3.12 13.26 6.07
C LEU A 35 4.43 13.76 5.43
N ALA A 36 4.97 13.00 4.47
CA ALA A 36 6.28 13.20 3.88
C ALA A 36 7.37 13.30 4.96
N GLU A 37 7.43 12.29 5.81
CA GLU A 37 8.41 12.13 6.90
C GLU A 37 9.13 10.80 6.76
N ARG A 38 10.43 10.76 7.09
CA ARG A 38 11.21 9.52 7.06
C ARG A 38 11.02 8.67 8.32
N ASP A 39 10.74 9.33 9.43
CA ASP A 39 10.62 8.71 10.73
C ASP A 39 9.40 9.27 11.47
N LEU A 40 8.65 8.36 12.10
CA LEU A 40 7.49 8.70 12.94
C LEU A 40 7.72 8.27 14.40
N SER A 41 8.92 7.80 14.75
CA SER A 41 9.27 7.36 16.09
C SER A 41 9.05 8.48 17.11
N GLY A 42 8.35 8.16 18.20
CA GLY A 42 7.99 9.09 19.27
C GLY A 42 6.88 10.08 18.91
N THR A 43 6.32 10.04 17.69
CA THR A 43 5.24 10.94 17.30
C THR A 43 3.89 10.51 17.86
N ILE A 44 2.95 11.46 17.96
CA ILE A 44 1.57 11.14 18.34
C ILE A 44 0.91 10.18 17.35
N ILE A 45 1.31 10.21 16.07
CA ILE A 45 0.77 9.33 15.03
C ILE A 45 1.19 7.87 15.30
N GLU A 46 2.46 7.63 15.59
CA GLU A 46 2.93 6.29 15.98
C GLU A 46 2.17 5.78 17.21
N LYS A 47 2.06 6.60 18.25
CA LYS A 47 1.30 6.25 19.45
C LYS A 47 -0.15 5.89 19.12
N ARG A 48 -0.83 6.68 18.29
CA ARG A 48 -2.24 6.45 17.91
C ARG A 48 -2.42 5.18 17.09
N ILE A 49 -1.49 4.88 16.16
CA ILE A 49 -1.51 3.62 15.42
C ILE A 49 -1.45 2.45 16.41
N LYS A 50 -0.50 2.48 17.36
CA LYS A 50 -0.36 1.46 18.40
C LYS A 50 -1.61 1.36 19.29
N ASP A 51 -2.15 2.48 19.75
CA ASP A 51 -3.36 2.53 20.58
C ASP A 51 -4.55 1.86 19.86
N VAL A 52 -4.75 2.17 18.57
CA VAL A 52 -5.79 1.56 17.73
C VAL A 52 -5.54 0.06 17.61
N LEU A 53 -4.34 -0.39 17.28
CA LEU A 53 -4.08 -1.82 17.13
C LEU A 53 -4.28 -2.60 18.45
N ASN A 54 -3.95 -2.00 19.59
CA ASN A 54 -4.12 -2.59 20.91
C ASN A 54 -5.58 -2.69 21.39
N GLN A 55 -6.51 -1.92 20.81
CA GLN A 55 -7.93 -1.99 21.16
C GLN A 55 -8.63 -3.28 20.68
N GLY A 56 -7.93 -4.15 19.93
CA GLY A 56 -8.36 -5.54 19.64
C GLY A 56 -9.52 -5.70 18.64
N ASN A 57 -10.32 -4.65 18.41
CA ASN A 57 -11.53 -4.68 17.56
C ASN A 57 -11.45 -3.75 16.33
N ASN A 58 -10.27 -3.37 15.87
CA ASN A 58 -10.10 -2.38 14.80
C ASN A 58 -10.13 -2.97 13.38
N TYR A 59 -11.19 -3.73 13.10
CA TYR A 59 -11.54 -4.11 11.74
C TYR A 59 -12.77 -3.30 11.30
N LEU A 60 -12.58 -2.24 10.50
CA LEU A 60 -13.71 -1.64 9.74
C LEU A 60 -14.32 -2.71 8.81
N TYR A 61 -13.48 -3.65 8.34
CA TYR A 61 -13.85 -4.83 7.59
C TYR A 61 -13.26 -6.07 8.27
N LYS A 62 -14.09 -6.90 8.89
CA LYS A 62 -13.63 -8.22 9.39
C LYS A 62 -13.24 -9.06 8.17
N PRO A 63 -11.97 -9.48 8.00
CA PRO A 63 -11.65 -10.51 7.03
C PRO A 63 -12.55 -11.69 7.39
N ARG A 64 -13.35 -12.21 6.44
CA ARG A 64 -14.21 -13.36 6.75
C ARG A 64 -13.29 -14.50 7.21
N GLN A 65 -13.18 -14.74 8.51
CA GLN A 65 -12.36 -15.82 9.06
C GLN A 65 -12.94 -17.20 8.72
N ALA A 66 -14.22 -17.27 8.35
CA ALA A 66 -14.88 -18.47 7.87
C ALA A 66 -14.30 -18.91 6.51
N GLY A 67 -13.27 -19.76 6.53
CA GLY A 67 -12.98 -20.77 5.52
C GLY A 67 -11.94 -20.46 4.44
N GLY A 68 -10.64 -20.30 4.76
CA GLY A 68 -9.58 -20.64 3.77
C GLY A 68 -8.45 -19.64 3.45
N GLY A 69 -8.20 -18.59 4.24
CA GLY A 69 -7.05 -17.70 4.01
C GLY A 69 -7.16 -16.79 2.78
N PHE A 70 -6.03 -16.30 2.23
CA PHE A 70 -5.96 -15.36 1.11
C PHE A 70 -6.33 -15.96 -0.27
N HIS A 71 -6.76 -17.24 -0.29
CA HIS A 71 -6.89 -18.05 -1.52
C HIS A 71 -8.29 -18.62 -1.79
N LYS A 72 -9.35 -18.10 -1.15
CA LYS A 72 -10.70 -18.70 -1.22
C LYS A 72 -11.34 -18.76 -2.61
N HIS A 73 -10.72 -18.12 -3.59
CA HIS A 73 -11.24 -18.02 -4.94
C HIS A 73 -10.44 -18.85 -5.95
N VAL A 74 -9.32 -19.48 -5.55
CA VAL A 74 -8.49 -20.26 -6.48
C VAL A 74 -9.29 -21.41 -7.10
N ASP A 75 -10.08 -22.11 -6.30
CA ASP A 75 -10.92 -23.23 -6.75
C ASP A 75 -12.14 -22.78 -7.59
N LYS A 76 -12.37 -21.47 -7.69
CA LYS A 76 -13.48 -20.88 -8.46
C LYS A 76 -13.05 -20.37 -9.84
N VAL A 77 -11.74 -20.40 -10.14
CA VAL A 77 -11.20 -19.95 -11.42
C VAL A 77 -10.91 -21.18 -12.27
N GLU A 78 -11.46 -21.24 -13.47
CA GLU A 78 -11.19 -22.34 -14.40
C GLU A 78 -9.72 -22.30 -14.85
N LYS A 79 -9.14 -23.46 -15.16
CA LYS A 79 -7.72 -23.57 -15.57
C LYS A 79 -7.36 -22.64 -16.74
N GLY A 80 -8.22 -22.52 -17.74
CA GLY A 80 -7.99 -21.61 -18.88
C GLY A 80 -8.00 -20.13 -18.50
N GLN A 81 -8.88 -19.74 -17.56
CA GLN A 81 -8.92 -18.37 -17.01
C GLN A 81 -7.69 -18.07 -16.17
N TYR A 82 -7.23 -19.06 -15.39
CA TYR A 82 -6.02 -18.95 -14.59
C TYR A 82 -4.78 -18.74 -15.47
N GLN A 83 -4.64 -19.53 -16.54
CA GLN A 83 -3.55 -19.36 -17.51
C GLN A 83 -3.63 -17.99 -18.19
N ALA A 84 -4.80 -17.58 -18.66
CA ALA A 84 -4.97 -16.26 -19.27
C ALA A 84 -4.61 -15.12 -18.31
N LEU A 85 -4.91 -15.25 -17.01
CA LEU A 85 -4.50 -14.29 -15.99
C LEU A 85 -2.98 -14.23 -15.89
N MET A 86 -2.31 -15.38 -15.79
CA MET A 86 -0.86 -15.45 -15.71
C MET A 86 -0.18 -14.86 -16.94
N ASP A 87 -0.66 -15.18 -18.14
CA ASP A 87 -0.09 -14.70 -19.40
C ASP A 87 -0.23 -13.17 -19.54
N ASN A 88 -1.39 -12.63 -19.17
CA ASN A 88 -1.68 -11.20 -19.36
C ASN A 88 -1.17 -10.31 -18.22
N LEU A 89 -1.00 -10.87 -17.01
CA LEU A 89 -0.62 -10.11 -15.82
C LEU A 89 0.77 -10.48 -15.28
N GLU A 90 1.56 -11.27 -16.01
CA GLU A 90 2.87 -11.77 -15.58
C GLU A 90 3.72 -10.70 -14.88
N HIS A 91 3.90 -9.56 -15.55
CA HIS A 91 4.69 -8.45 -15.01
C HIS A 91 4.13 -7.94 -13.68
N TYR A 92 2.81 -7.72 -13.59
CA TYR A 92 2.19 -7.22 -12.35
C TYR A 92 2.24 -8.23 -11.21
N LEU A 93 2.10 -9.52 -11.54
CA LEU A 93 2.21 -10.60 -10.57
C LEU A 93 3.62 -10.65 -9.97
N HIS A 94 4.68 -10.43 -10.76
CA HIS A 94 6.02 -10.29 -10.22
C HIS A 94 6.21 -8.96 -9.49
N PHE A 95 5.81 -7.85 -10.09
CA PHE A 95 5.96 -6.50 -9.55
C PHE A 95 5.43 -6.36 -8.12
N PHE A 96 4.28 -6.97 -7.80
CA PHE A 96 3.70 -6.98 -6.45
C PHE A 96 4.11 -8.20 -5.60
N GLY A 97 4.96 -9.08 -6.11
CA GLY A 97 5.44 -10.27 -5.42
C GLY A 97 4.37 -11.33 -5.16
N TYR A 98 3.41 -11.45 -6.09
CA TYR A 98 2.44 -12.53 -6.12
C TYR A 98 2.93 -13.75 -6.91
N ALA A 99 3.97 -13.60 -7.74
CA ALA A 99 4.62 -14.72 -8.43
C ALA A 99 5.70 -15.35 -7.54
N LYS A 100 5.87 -16.68 -7.62
CA LYS A 100 7.01 -17.37 -7.03
C LYS A 100 8.29 -16.91 -7.69
N HIS A 101 9.34 -16.71 -6.90
CA HIS A 101 10.61 -16.20 -7.38
C HIS A 101 11.77 -17.05 -6.88
N GLU A 102 12.76 -17.34 -7.74
CA GLU A 102 13.88 -18.23 -7.41
C GLU A 102 14.80 -17.64 -6.33
N THR A 103 14.93 -16.31 -6.28
CA THR A 103 15.65 -15.63 -5.19
C THR A 103 14.79 -15.42 -3.95
N THR A 104 13.72 -16.21 -3.77
CA THR A 104 13.09 -16.41 -2.46
C THR A 104 13.90 -17.52 -1.81
N PRO A 105 15.05 -17.22 -1.18
CA PRO A 105 15.83 -18.28 -0.56
C PRO A 105 14.96 -18.83 0.57
N GLU A 106 15.25 -20.05 1.01
CA GLU A 106 14.92 -20.43 2.37
C GLU A 106 15.37 -19.31 3.32
N VAL A 107 14.39 -18.53 3.77
CA VAL A 107 14.45 -17.62 4.91
C VAL A 107 15.54 -16.54 4.82
N ASP A 108 15.28 -15.46 4.08
CA ASP A 108 15.74 -14.16 4.57
C ASP A 108 14.96 -13.87 5.86
N ALA A 109 15.63 -14.04 7.01
CA ALA A 109 15.02 -13.86 8.33
C ALA A 109 14.36 -12.48 8.47
N SER A 110 14.82 -11.46 7.72
CA SER A 110 14.20 -10.14 7.69
C SER A 110 12.86 -10.13 6.95
N ARG A 111 12.70 -10.94 5.88
CA ARG A 111 11.45 -11.10 5.12
C ARG A 111 10.47 -12.02 5.84
N LEU A 112 10.97 -13.07 6.52
CA LEU A 112 10.16 -13.94 7.37
C LEU A 112 9.62 -13.19 8.59
N ALA A 113 10.45 -12.37 9.25
CA ALA A 113 10.04 -11.46 10.32
C ALA A 113 9.00 -10.42 9.85
N ARG A 114 8.97 -10.11 8.54
CA ARG A 114 7.97 -9.23 7.92
C ARG A 114 6.76 -9.97 7.31
N GLY A 115 6.74 -11.31 7.32
CA GLY A 115 5.65 -12.14 6.79
C GLY A 115 5.47 -12.13 5.26
N LEU A 116 6.48 -11.71 4.49
CA LEU A 116 6.32 -11.33 3.08
C LEU A 116 6.19 -12.50 2.09
N ASN A 117 6.66 -13.70 2.43
CA ASN A 117 6.70 -14.85 1.52
C ASN A 117 5.38 -15.64 1.46
N LYS A 118 4.34 -15.22 2.19
CA LYS A 118 3.06 -15.96 2.26
C LYS A 118 2.15 -15.73 1.04
N PHE A 119 2.59 -14.91 0.08
CA PHE A 119 1.74 -14.39 -0.99
C PHE A 119 2.17 -14.79 -2.40
N GLU A 120 3.12 -15.72 -2.54
CA GLU A 120 3.56 -16.25 -3.84
C GLU A 120 2.56 -17.29 -4.36
N PHE A 121 1.52 -16.79 -5.01
CA PHE A 121 0.36 -17.53 -5.46
C PHE A 121 0.54 -18.17 -6.84
N TYR A 122 1.34 -17.54 -7.70
CA TYR A 122 1.46 -17.90 -9.12
C TYR A 122 2.81 -18.51 -9.43
N ASP A 123 2.82 -19.71 -9.98
CA ASP A 123 4.03 -20.44 -10.33
C ASP A 123 4.16 -20.56 -11.84
N PHE A 124 5.14 -19.86 -12.41
CA PHE A 124 5.41 -19.86 -13.84
C PHE A 124 6.31 -21.03 -14.27
N ASN A 125 6.80 -21.87 -13.34
CA ASN A 125 7.68 -23.02 -13.63
C ASN A 125 8.89 -22.66 -14.51
N GLY A 126 9.49 -21.49 -14.30
CA GLY A 126 10.60 -20.97 -15.11
C GLY A 126 10.21 -20.40 -16.48
N GLY A 127 8.92 -20.37 -16.81
CA GLY A 127 8.40 -19.81 -18.07
C GLY A 127 8.19 -18.29 -18.07
N ALA A 128 8.39 -17.60 -16.94
CA ALA A 128 8.24 -16.15 -16.85
C ALA A 128 9.33 -15.43 -17.67
N SER A 129 8.99 -14.27 -18.23
CA SER A 129 9.98 -13.44 -18.91
C SER A 129 11.04 -12.90 -17.94
N LYS A 130 12.26 -12.69 -18.44
CA LYS A 130 13.37 -12.12 -17.66
C LYS A 130 13.03 -10.73 -17.10
N GLU A 131 12.24 -9.95 -17.83
CA GLU A 131 11.80 -8.62 -17.40
C GLU A 131 10.84 -8.71 -16.20
N SER A 132 9.84 -9.58 -16.26
CA SER A 132 8.93 -9.78 -15.13
C SER A 132 9.67 -10.29 -13.90
N VAL A 133 10.54 -11.29 -14.05
CA VAL A 133 11.38 -11.80 -12.96
C VAL A 133 12.22 -10.68 -12.34
N ALA A 134 12.88 -9.85 -13.17
CA ALA A 134 13.67 -8.72 -12.69
C ALA A 134 12.85 -7.66 -11.94
N SER A 135 11.54 -7.56 -12.21
CA SER A 135 10.64 -6.60 -11.55
C SER A 135 10.10 -7.07 -10.20
N TYR A 136 10.51 -8.24 -9.71
CA TYR A 136 9.94 -8.83 -8.50
C TYR A 136 10.02 -7.88 -7.29
N MET A 137 8.87 -7.57 -6.69
CA MET A 137 8.73 -6.64 -5.55
C MET A 137 9.18 -5.19 -5.82
N ASP A 138 9.31 -4.76 -7.08
CA ASP A 138 9.78 -3.41 -7.43
C ASP A 138 8.89 -2.28 -6.89
N PHE A 139 7.64 -2.57 -6.50
CA PHE A 139 6.76 -1.59 -5.86
C PHE A 139 7.36 -1.00 -4.58
N GLU A 140 8.17 -1.75 -3.82
CA GLU A 140 8.81 -1.25 -2.60
C GLU A 140 9.88 -0.20 -2.94
N GLN A 141 10.66 -0.45 -3.99
CA GLN A 141 11.64 0.51 -4.49
C GLN A 141 10.95 1.76 -5.05
N LEU A 142 9.83 1.58 -5.75
CA LEU A 142 9.03 2.67 -6.26
C LEU A 142 8.46 3.52 -5.12
N ASN A 143 7.94 2.90 -4.06
CA ASN A 143 7.46 3.61 -2.88
C ASN A 143 8.55 4.47 -2.23
N ALA A 144 9.78 3.94 -2.10
CA ALA A 144 10.91 4.69 -1.55
C ALA A 144 11.23 5.93 -2.40
N LYS A 145 11.31 5.77 -3.73
CA LYS A 145 11.50 6.87 -4.68
C LYS A 145 10.38 7.91 -4.59
N MET A 146 9.13 7.46 -4.46
CA MET A 146 7.97 8.34 -4.35
C MET A 146 7.93 9.07 -3.01
N LEU A 147 8.38 8.46 -1.92
CA LEU A 147 8.56 9.13 -0.63
C LEU A 147 9.60 10.25 -0.74
N ASP A 148 10.75 9.98 -1.38
CA ASP A 148 11.78 10.99 -1.61
C ASP A 148 11.26 12.16 -2.43
N LEU A 149 10.54 11.88 -3.52
CA LEU A 149 9.87 12.90 -4.31
C LEU A 149 8.89 13.70 -3.44
N ARG A 150 8.08 13.04 -2.63
CA ARG A 150 7.09 13.71 -1.78
C ARG A 150 7.74 14.61 -0.71
N ILE A 151 8.84 14.17 -0.11
CA ILE A 151 9.65 14.99 0.81
C ILE A 151 10.21 16.22 0.08
N SER A 152 10.76 16.03 -1.13
CA SER A 152 11.31 17.15 -1.91
C SER A 152 10.23 18.19 -2.28
N LEU A 153 9.02 17.74 -2.63
CA LEU A 153 7.88 18.61 -2.92
C LEU A 153 7.43 19.38 -1.67
N LYS A 154 7.45 18.76 -0.49
CA LYS A 154 7.18 19.42 0.80
C LYS A 154 8.22 20.50 1.09
N GLN A 155 9.50 20.18 0.97
CA GLN A 155 10.62 21.12 1.20
C GLN A 155 10.60 22.30 0.22
N ALA A 156 10.18 22.07 -1.03
CA ALA A 156 10.01 23.11 -2.03
C ALA A 156 8.73 23.96 -1.83
N GLY A 157 7.93 23.72 -0.79
CA GLY A 157 6.67 24.42 -0.54
C GLY A 157 5.58 24.13 -1.59
N LYS A 158 5.75 23.08 -2.40
CA LYS A 158 4.79 22.68 -3.44
C LYS A 158 3.63 21.86 -2.89
N ILE A 159 3.74 21.37 -1.66
CA ILE A 159 2.66 20.69 -0.93
C ILE A 159 2.03 21.68 0.04
N LYS A 160 0.70 21.79 -0.01
CA LYS A 160 -0.06 22.54 0.99
C LYS A 160 -0.18 21.68 2.25
N THR A 161 0.42 22.14 3.34
CA THR A 161 0.27 21.51 4.64
C THR A 161 -1.03 21.95 5.30
N LEU A 162 -1.77 20.99 5.84
CA LEU A 162 -2.92 21.25 6.67
C LEU A 162 -2.59 20.83 8.11
N THR A 163 -2.71 21.77 9.05
CA THR A 163 -2.61 21.44 10.48
C THR A 163 -3.93 20.85 10.94
N LEU A 164 -3.95 19.54 11.18
CA LEU A 164 -5.06 18.85 11.82
C LEU A 164 -4.84 18.92 13.34
N ASN A 165 -5.64 19.76 14.00
CA ASN A 165 -5.65 20.01 15.44
C ASN A 165 -4.42 20.73 16.03
N LYS A 166 -4.66 21.47 17.12
CA LYS A 166 -3.59 21.95 18.03
C LYS A 166 -3.30 20.86 19.07
N ASP A 167 -2.16 20.93 19.75
CA ASP A 167 -1.66 19.90 20.69
C ASP A 167 -2.66 19.49 21.78
N ASP A 168 -3.66 20.33 22.06
CA ASP A 168 -4.72 20.15 23.05
C ASP A 168 -6.05 19.60 22.49
N VAL A 169 -6.17 19.47 21.16
CA VAL A 169 -7.40 19.01 20.50
C VAL A 169 -7.17 17.60 19.94
N GLY A 170 -7.72 16.57 20.60
CA GLY A 170 -7.67 15.19 20.09
C GLY A 170 -8.33 15.04 18.70
N PHE A 171 -8.30 13.84 18.11
CA PHE A 171 -9.00 13.49 16.87
C PHE A 171 -10.55 13.50 16.99
N ASN A 172 -11.15 14.42 17.75
CA ASN A 172 -12.55 14.82 17.57
C ASN A 172 -12.64 15.64 16.28
N MET A 173 -12.31 14.98 15.17
CA MET A 173 -12.42 15.55 13.84
C MET A 173 -13.89 15.63 13.48
N LEU A 174 -14.23 16.70 12.75
CA LEU A 174 -15.53 17.00 12.15
C LEU A 174 -16.51 17.75 13.06
N VAL A 175 -16.08 18.88 13.64
CA VAL A 175 -17.04 19.98 13.79
C VAL A 175 -17.33 20.47 12.36
N GLU A 176 -18.58 20.40 11.91
CA GLU A 176 -19.07 20.80 10.57
C GLU A 176 -18.43 22.09 10.02
N LYS A 177 -18.13 23.05 10.91
CA LYS A 177 -17.49 24.32 10.56
C LYS A 177 -16.07 24.20 10.00
N GLU A 178 -15.30 23.18 10.38
CA GLU A 178 -13.96 22.95 9.83
C GLU A 178 -14.06 22.24 8.46
N LEU A 179 -15.03 21.35 8.27
CA LEU A 179 -15.34 20.69 6.99
C LEU A 179 -15.68 21.68 5.87
N ALA A 180 -16.40 22.75 6.18
CA ALA A 180 -16.73 23.80 5.21
C ALA A 180 -15.49 24.48 4.61
N LYS A 181 -14.37 24.55 5.36
CA LYS A 181 -13.09 25.07 4.85
C LYS A 181 -12.42 24.10 3.88
N PHE A 182 -12.76 22.82 3.94
CA PHE A 182 -12.22 21.76 3.08
C PHE A 182 -13.03 21.55 1.79
N GLY A 183 -14.28 21.98 1.73
CA GLY A 183 -15.13 21.89 0.52
C GLY A 183 -14.47 22.54 -0.71
N ALA A 184 -13.87 23.72 -0.54
CA ALA A 184 -13.18 24.44 -1.62
C ALA A 184 -11.91 23.75 -2.15
N LEU A 185 -11.35 22.78 -1.39
CA LEU A 185 -10.22 21.95 -1.81
C LEU A 185 -10.70 20.71 -2.58
N VAL A 186 -11.88 20.19 -2.24
CA VAL A 186 -12.55 19.07 -2.94
C VAL A 186 -13.02 19.51 -4.33
N ASP A 187 -13.50 20.75 -4.50
CA ASP A 187 -13.88 21.30 -5.82
C ASP A 187 -12.72 21.37 -6.83
N LYS A 188 -11.46 21.28 -6.35
CA LYS A 188 -10.26 21.24 -7.19
C LYS A 188 -9.77 19.83 -7.49
N ILE A 189 -10.34 18.82 -6.85
CA ILE A 189 -10.12 17.41 -7.19
C ILE A 189 -11.10 17.09 -8.31
N SER A 190 -10.70 17.39 -9.55
CA SER A 190 -11.39 16.90 -10.74
C SER A 190 -11.25 15.38 -10.80
N VAL A 191 -12.12 14.66 -10.11
CA VAL A 191 -12.44 13.29 -10.50
C VAL A 191 -13.08 13.43 -11.88
N ARG A 192 -12.32 13.16 -12.94
CA ARG A 192 -12.87 13.13 -14.30
C ARG A 192 -14.07 12.17 -14.24
N ALA A 193 -15.27 12.70 -14.39
CA ALA A 193 -16.43 11.88 -14.63
C ALA A 193 -16.12 11.04 -15.86
N ALA A 194 -16.29 9.72 -15.76
CA ALA A 194 -16.22 8.86 -16.92
C ALA A 194 -17.29 9.36 -17.90
N THR A 195 -16.84 9.83 -19.06
CA THR A 195 -17.72 10.23 -20.15
C THR A 195 -18.50 8.99 -20.60
N PRO A 196 -19.81 9.11 -20.87
CA PRO A 196 -20.67 8.00 -21.27
C PRO A 196 -20.21 7.28 -22.54
#